data_AF-A0A9P6NFN9-F1
#
_entry.id   AF-A0A9P6NFN9-F1
#
_cell.length_a   1.000
_cell.length_b   1.000
_cell.length_c   1.000
_cell.angle_alpha   90.00
_cell.angle_beta   90.00
_cell.angle_gamma   90.00
#
_symmetry.space_group_name_H-M   'P 1'
#
loop_
_entity.id
_entity.type
_entity.pdbx_description
1 polymer ?
#
loop_
_entity_poly.entity_id
_entity_poly.type
_entity_poly.pdbx_seq_one_letter_code
_entity_poly.pdbx_strand_id
1 'polypeptide(L)'
;MHTYFRIVFFFAGCALQQVHLCNAKADQHCLQTRCTHPTPSFGLSEPSLDSRFPICYASEFVFKPTSKNISSPQPGEHISLSRVGSFVEHQCFENMIKGQEKHCIYVDSTFSDGRGMSIFTRPSVLKKEISQLPIFNHPKSVVTQAERESVPFRVTPIPGKGNGALASRPISTGELIISDHAVTVISMEPTAYSRSDLDDICQSTVNLLSFQTQSRFKRLHAVGKTEAAWTRSAIDRNAFEVVYGSEENGLHFAVVPEPAVINHACRPNSVFFFDPVDLRLYVYAVRDIAVDEEITIAYRDMKQPKAARQVAIEHYGFQCTCSHCSMSEAETVTSDKRIHEIDGIMETLMDYSPTSKATLDLADKLILLYQEEHFDDRMAEPYTLATMTYNSFGEIEATKKYAAMAKSAGLLVSGSTWVELSAIEEMEKDPLTHWTHNARRGMPARV
;
A
#
# COMPACT_ATOMS: atom_id res chain seq x y z
N MET A 1 28.20 -10.88 16.30
CA MET A 1 27.58 -11.15 14.98
C MET A 1 26.11 -11.60 15.09
N HIS A 2 25.41 -11.27 16.19
CA HIS A 2 23.99 -11.64 16.43
C HIS A 2 22.99 -10.47 16.30
N THR A 3 23.48 -9.24 16.06
CA THR A 3 22.67 -8.01 16.16
C THR A 3 22.05 -7.57 14.83
N TYR A 4 22.55 -8.05 13.69
CA TYR A 4 22.08 -7.59 12.37
C TYR A 4 20.76 -8.24 11.93
N PHE A 5 20.45 -9.49 12.33
CA PHE A 5 19.25 -10.20 11.84
C PHE A 5 17.97 -9.96 12.65
N ARG A 6 18.06 -9.51 13.91
CA ARG A 6 16.87 -9.11 14.70
C ARG A 6 16.18 -7.88 14.13
N ILE A 7 16.89 -7.08 13.33
CA ILE A 7 16.35 -5.86 12.70
C ILE A 7 15.65 -6.21 11.37
N VAL A 8 16.13 -7.21 10.62
CA VAL A 8 15.64 -7.51 9.26
C VAL A 8 14.20 -8.06 9.25
N PHE A 9 13.82 -8.91 10.21
CA PHE A 9 12.45 -9.46 10.28
C PHE A 9 11.40 -8.48 10.82
N PHE A 10 11.80 -7.39 11.48
CA PHE A 10 10.85 -6.35 11.89
C PHE A 10 10.34 -5.52 10.70
N PHE A 11 11.08 -5.49 9.59
CA PHE A 11 10.72 -4.70 8.41
C PHE A 11 9.94 -5.48 7.35
N ALA A 12 10.01 -6.82 7.32
CA ALA A 12 9.29 -7.65 6.35
C ALA A 12 7.76 -7.71 6.60
N GLY A 13 7.29 -7.25 7.76
CA GLY A 13 5.86 -7.19 8.13
C GLY A 13 5.22 -5.80 8.09
N CYS A 14 6.00 -4.73 7.85
CA CYS A 14 5.53 -3.35 8.00
C CYS A 14 5.79 -2.50 6.75
N ALA A 15 5.01 -2.72 5.70
CA ALA A 15 4.80 -1.73 4.63
C ALA A 15 3.31 -1.30 4.53
N LEU A 16 2.57 -1.46 5.63
CA LEU A 16 1.22 -0.91 5.87
C LEU A 16 1.13 -0.49 7.34
N GLN A 17 2.10 0.28 7.82
CA GLN A 17 2.04 0.87 9.16
C GLN A 17 1.69 2.35 9.02
N GLN A 18 0.38 2.62 9.00
CA GLN A 18 -0.14 3.95 9.25
C GLN A 18 0.51 4.49 10.51
N VAL A 19 1.25 5.59 10.36
CA VAL A 19 1.76 6.35 11.49
C VAL A 19 0.56 6.94 12.24
N HIS A 20 0.12 6.27 13.30
CA HIS A 20 -0.47 6.99 14.40
C HIS A 20 0.62 7.89 14.99
N LEU A 21 0.49 9.20 14.78
CA LEU A 21 1.29 10.22 15.45
C LEU A 21 1.01 10.18 16.96
N CYS A 22 1.62 9.22 17.67
CA CYS A 22 1.80 9.30 19.11
C CYS A 22 3.09 10.09 19.37
N ASN A 23 2.91 11.35 19.71
CA ASN A 23 3.97 12.29 20.03
C ASN A 23 4.71 11.82 21.30
N ALA A 24 5.90 11.25 21.16
CA ALA A 24 6.72 10.82 22.28
C ALA A 24 7.73 11.91 22.65
N LYS A 25 7.54 12.46 23.87
CA LYS A 25 8.40 13.38 24.66
C LYS A 25 8.10 14.88 24.57
N ALA A 26 7.20 15.32 25.45
CA ALA A 26 7.44 16.48 26.30
C ALA A 26 6.82 16.23 27.69
N ASP A 27 7.54 16.67 28.72
CA ASP A 27 7.45 16.26 30.12
C ASP A 27 6.12 16.51 30.87
N GLN A 28 5.91 15.65 31.87
CA GLN A 28 5.24 15.87 33.16
C GLN A 28 4.12 16.93 33.23
N HIS A 29 2.87 16.50 33.04
CA HIS A 29 1.78 16.67 34.02
C HIS A 29 0.53 15.92 33.54
N CYS A 30 0.30 14.73 34.10
CA CYS A 30 -0.99 14.05 34.01
C CYS A 30 -2.05 14.87 34.76
N LEU A 31 -2.93 15.55 34.03
CA LEU A 31 -4.27 15.89 34.52
C LEU A 31 -5.26 14.90 33.95
N GLN A 32 -5.66 13.96 34.80
CA GLN A 32 -6.80 13.08 34.61
C GLN A 32 -8.04 13.92 34.28
N THR A 33 -8.64 13.69 33.12
CA THR A 33 -10.06 14.02 32.92
C THR A 33 -10.84 12.72 32.79
N ARG A 34 -11.63 12.45 33.83
CA ARG A 34 -12.57 11.34 33.91
C ARG A 34 -13.63 11.49 32.82
N CYS A 35 -13.71 10.54 31.90
CA CYS A 35 -14.93 10.33 31.13
C CYS A 35 -15.96 9.66 32.06
N THR A 36 -16.97 10.41 32.48
CA THR A 36 -18.16 9.86 33.15
C THR A 36 -19.06 9.21 32.11
N HIS A 37 -19.18 7.88 32.16
CA HIS A 37 -20.26 7.15 31.51
C HIS A 37 -21.62 7.55 32.12
N PRO A 38 -22.69 7.75 31.33
CA PRO A 38 -24.04 7.61 31.82
C PRO A 38 -24.45 6.13 31.76
N THR A 39 -24.85 5.59 32.90
CA THR A 39 -25.59 4.31 33.02
C THR A 39 -26.96 4.40 32.35
N PRO A 40 -27.49 3.28 31.79
CA PRO A 40 -28.77 3.27 31.10
C PRO A 40 -29.94 3.11 32.06
N SER A 41 -31.01 3.89 31.87
CA SER A 41 -32.34 3.64 32.42
C SER A 41 -33.26 3.13 31.31
N PHE A 42 -33.99 2.06 31.63
CA PHE A 42 -34.96 1.37 30.77
C PHE A 42 -36.17 2.25 30.41
N GLY A 43 -36.67 2.11 29.18
CA GLY A 43 -37.98 2.59 28.74
C GLY A 43 -38.34 2.00 27.38
N LEU A 44 -39.33 1.10 27.37
CA LEU A 44 -39.90 0.43 26.19
C LEU A 44 -40.66 1.41 25.28
N SER A 45 -40.38 1.39 23.98
CA SER A 45 -41.38 1.51 22.90
C SER A 45 -40.76 1.33 21.50
N GLU A 46 -41.14 0.27 20.80
CA GLU A 46 -41.35 0.31 19.35
C GLU A 46 -42.63 1.15 19.06
N PRO A 47 -42.88 1.74 17.86
CA PRO A 47 -42.51 1.21 16.53
C PRO A 47 -42.12 2.25 15.45
N SER A 48 -41.63 1.76 14.31
CA SER A 48 -42.20 1.97 12.95
C SER A 48 -41.14 2.06 11.85
N LEU A 49 -41.38 1.26 10.80
CA LEU A 49 -40.81 1.44 9.48
C LEU A 49 -41.23 2.81 8.92
N ASP A 50 -40.27 3.64 8.51
CA ASP A 50 -40.47 4.48 7.34
C ASP A 50 -39.18 4.60 6.53
N SER A 51 -39.27 4.07 5.31
CA SER A 51 -38.39 4.32 4.19
C SER A 51 -38.33 5.80 3.86
N ARG A 52 -37.13 6.40 3.86
CA ARG A 52 -36.70 7.52 2.99
C ARG A 52 -35.35 8.07 3.46
N PHE A 53 -34.27 7.52 2.93
CA PHE A 53 -33.01 8.27 2.79
C PHE A 53 -32.64 8.25 1.30
N PRO A 54 -32.46 9.41 0.65
CA PRO A 54 -32.12 9.46 -0.75
C PRO A 54 -30.71 8.91 -0.95
N ILE A 55 -30.62 7.84 -1.73
CA ILE A 55 -29.38 7.33 -2.30
C ILE A 55 -28.90 8.40 -3.28
N CYS A 56 -27.85 9.14 -2.93
CA CYS A 56 -27.22 10.06 -3.87
C CYS A 56 -26.48 9.25 -4.94
N TYR A 57 -27.10 9.13 -6.12
CA TYR A 57 -26.43 8.66 -7.33
C TYR A 57 -25.32 9.64 -7.72
N ALA A 58 -24.13 9.11 -8.02
CA ALA A 58 -22.97 9.84 -8.49
C ALA A 58 -23.11 10.27 -9.96
N SER A 59 -24.16 11.02 -10.29
CA SER A 59 -24.31 11.69 -11.57
C SER A 59 -24.66 13.14 -11.34
N GLU A 60 -23.88 14.02 -11.97
CA GLU A 60 -24.01 15.49 -12.02
C GLU A 60 -23.24 16.30 -10.98
N PHE A 61 -21.91 16.21 -11.01
CA PHE A 61 -21.06 17.34 -10.68
C PHE A 61 -20.36 17.86 -11.94
N VAL A 62 -21.08 18.65 -12.73
CA VAL A 62 -20.47 19.52 -13.75
C VAL A 62 -19.98 20.78 -13.03
N PHE A 63 -18.79 20.72 -12.43
CA PHE A 63 -18.15 21.91 -11.90
C PHE A 63 -17.64 22.76 -13.06
N LYS A 64 -18.20 23.96 -13.21
CA LYS A 64 -17.63 25.01 -14.07
C LYS A 64 -16.26 25.39 -13.50
N PRO A 65 -15.22 25.57 -14.34
CA PRO A 65 -13.90 25.97 -13.85
C PRO A 65 -14.01 27.34 -13.20
N THR A 66 -13.82 27.41 -11.88
CA THR A 66 -13.51 28.68 -11.21
C THR A 66 -12.01 28.84 -11.22
N SER A 67 -11.48 29.46 -12.28
CA SER A 67 -10.14 30.01 -12.27
C SER A 67 -10.07 31.10 -11.20
N LYS A 68 -9.56 30.81 -10.01
CA LYS A 68 -8.88 31.86 -9.27
C LYS A 68 -7.67 32.23 -10.12
N ASN A 69 -7.61 33.48 -10.56
CA ASN A 69 -6.49 34.03 -11.33
C ASN A 69 -5.19 33.82 -10.52
N ILE A 70 -4.50 32.72 -10.82
CA ILE A 70 -3.05 32.69 -10.76
C ILE A 70 -2.62 33.71 -11.81
N SER A 71 -1.87 34.72 -11.39
CA SER A 71 -1.34 35.74 -12.29
C SER A 71 -0.64 35.05 -13.46
N SER A 72 -1.30 35.03 -14.62
CA SER A 72 -0.65 34.71 -15.88
C SER A 72 0.48 35.72 -16.08
N PRO A 73 1.71 35.29 -16.43
CA PRO A 73 2.79 36.21 -16.73
C PRO A 73 2.34 37.18 -17.82
N GLN A 74 2.76 38.44 -17.73
CA GLN A 74 2.49 39.40 -18.80
C GLN A 74 3.05 38.86 -20.13
N PRO A 75 2.32 39.01 -21.25
CA PRO A 75 2.77 38.50 -22.54
C PRO A 75 4.04 39.24 -22.96
N GLY A 76 5.20 38.61 -22.79
CA GLY A 76 6.50 39.19 -23.16
C GLY A 76 7.68 38.77 -22.28
N GLU A 77 7.47 38.26 -21.07
CA GLU A 77 8.56 37.66 -20.29
C GLU A 77 8.66 36.16 -20.60
N HIS A 78 9.65 35.78 -21.40
CA HIS A 78 10.13 34.39 -21.43
C HIS A 78 10.77 34.08 -20.07
N ILE A 79 9.93 33.76 -19.07
CA ILE A 79 10.41 33.14 -17.83
C ILE A 79 10.88 31.74 -18.22
N SER A 80 12.17 31.59 -18.45
CA SER A 80 12.80 30.27 -18.61
C SER A 80 12.69 29.56 -17.26
N LEU A 81 11.62 28.79 -17.07
CA LEU A 81 11.49 27.91 -15.90
C LEU A 81 12.70 26.98 -15.81
N SER A 82 13.22 26.79 -14.60
CA SER A 82 14.33 25.86 -14.36
C SER A 82 13.90 24.43 -14.70
N ARG A 83 14.85 23.61 -15.18
CA ARG A 83 14.61 22.22 -15.54
C ARG A 83 15.53 21.27 -14.79
N VAL A 84 15.02 20.09 -14.48
CA VAL A 84 15.78 18.96 -13.93
C VAL A 84 15.41 17.72 -14.74
N GLY A 85 16.27 17.31 -15.66
CA GLY A 85 15.92 16.28 -16.65
C GLY A 85 14.75 16.73 -17.52
N SER A 86 13.72 15.89 -17.66
CA SER A 86 12.48 16.21 -18.38
C SER A 86 11.53 17.13 -17.60
N PHE A 87 11.75 17.31 -16.30
CA PHE A 87 10.87 18.09 -15.43
C PHE A 87 11.10 19.59 -15.52
N VAL A 88 10.00 20.34 -15.53
CA VAL A 88 9.95 21.80 -15.43
C VAL A 88 9.54 22.20 -14.01
N GLU A 89 10.30 23.10 -13.37
CA GLU A 89 9.94 23.69 -12.07
C GLU A 89 8.84 24.74 -12.25
N HIS A 90 7.73 24.61 -11.53
CA HIS A 90 6.60 25.55 -11.63
C HIS A 90 6.53 26.52 -10.45
N GLN A 91 6.46 26.00 -9.23
CA GLN A 91 6.31 26.81 -8.03
C GLN A 91 7.08 26.18 -6.88
N CYS A 92 7.74 27.02 -6.09
CA CYS A 92 8.45 26.60 -4.89
C CYS A 92 7.87 27.26 -3.65
N PHE A 93 7.99 26.55 -2.55
CA PHE A 93 7.43 26.92 -1.27
C PHE A 93 8.50 26.77 -0.20
N GLU A 94 8.75 27.86 0.52
CA GLU A 94 9.73 27.88 1.61
C GLU A 94 9.40 26.80 2.65
N ASN A 95 10.44 26.20 3.21
CA ASN A 95 10.30 25.22 4.26
C ASN A 95 9.77 25.88 5.53
N MET A 96 8.92 25.18 6.28
CA MET A 96 8.43 25.67 7.58
C MET A 96 9.58 25.85 8.59
N ILE A 97 10.68 25.11 8.42
CA ILE A 97 11.91 25.26 9.19
C ILE A 97 12.87 26.13 8.39
N LYS A 98 13.13 27.34 8.89
CA LYS A 98 14.01 28.30 8.23
C LYS A 98 15.41 27.72 8.01
N GLY A 99 15.92 27.86 6.79
CA GLY A 99 17.25 27.36 6.39
C GLY A 99 17.25 25.92 5.89
N GLN A 100 16.14 25.19 6.01
CA GLN A 100 15.96 23.94 5.28
C GLN A 100 15.53 24.20 3.84
N GLU A 101 15.75 23.19 3.00
CA GLU A 101 15.45 23.26 1.58
C GLU A 101 13.93 23.42 1.34
N LYS A 102 13.59 24.33 0.42
CA LYS A 102 12.23 24.53 -0.10
C LYS A 102 11.71 23.25 -0.77
N HIS A 103 10.38 23.12 -0.83
CA HIS A 103 9.72 22.11 -1.66
C HIS A 103 9.18 22.77 -2.92
N CYS A 104 9.25 22.10 -4.06
CA CYS A 104 8.80 22.63 -5.33
C CYS A 104 7.92 21.64 -6.10
N ILE A 105 7.03 22.18 -6.93
CA ILE A 105 6.24 21.42 -7.90
C ILE A 105 7.04 21.34 -9.20
N TYR A 106 7.24 20.12 -9.68
CA TYR A 106 7.92 19.77 -10.91
C TYR A 106 6.97 19.01 -11.82
N VAL A 107 7.00 19.28 -13.12
CA VAL A 107 6.10 18.64 -14.08
C VAL A 107 6.88 18.15 -15.30
N ASP A 108 6.73 16.88 -15.63
CA ASP A 108 7.05 16.33 -16.95
C ASP A 108 5.74 16.16 -17.70
N SER A 109 5.40 17.09 -18.59
CA SER A 109 4.15 17.07 -19.35
C SER A 109 4.18 16.07 -20.52
N THR A 110 5.36 15.55 -20.87
CA THR A 110 5.56 14.61 -21.98
C THR A 110 5.57 13.16 -21.54
N PHE A 111 5.70 12.92 -20.23
CA PHE A 111 5.75 11.59 -19.63
C PHE A 111 4.56 10.72 -20.06
N SER A 112 4.85 9.45 -20.37
CA SER A 112 3.88 8.43 -20.77
C SER A 112 2.89 8.91 -21.86
N ASP A 113 3.41 9.28 -23.04
CA ASP A 113 2.64 9.75 -24.20
C ASP A 113 1.75 10.97 -23.89
N GLY A 114 2.28 11.93 -23.11
CA GLY A 114 1.55 13.14 -22.75
C GLY A 114 0.52 12.96 -21.63
N ARG A 115 0.49 11.80 -20.96
CA ARG A 115 -0.24 11.62 -19.70
C ARG A 115 0.27 12.60 -18.64
N GLY A 116 1.58 12.81 -18.62
CA GLY A 116 2.27 13.73 -17.73
C GLY A 116 2.42 13.20 -16.31
N MET A 117 3.36 13.78 -15.58
CA MET A 117 3.55 13.52 -14.15
C MET A 117 3.94 14.80 -13.42
N SER A 118 3.37 14.97 -12.23
CA SER A 118 3.71 16.06 -11.31
C SER A 118 4.35 15.52 -10.04
N ILE A 119 5.35 16.24 -9.53
CA ILE A 119 6.10 15.85 -8.33
C ILE A 119 6.24 17.06 -7.42
N PHE A 120 5.79 16.94 -6.17
CA PHE A 120 6.05 17.90 -5.11
C PHE A 120 7.13 17.36 -4.18
N THR A 121 8.35 17.88 -4.28
CA THR A 121 9.50 17.37 -3.52
C THR A 121 10.60 18.43 -3.36
N ARG A 122 11.63 18.14 -2.57
CA ARG A 122 12.85 18.96 -2.48
C ARG A 122 13.64 18.91 -3.80
N PRO A 123 14.21 20.04 -4.27
CA PRO A 123 15.07 20.07 -5.45
C PRO A 123 16.22 19.04 -5.41
N SER A 124 16.83 18.83 -4.23
CA SER A 124 17.91 17.84 -4.05
C SER A 124 17.46 16.40 -4.29
N VAL A 125 16.29 16.02 -3.78
CA VAL A 125 15.69 14.68 -3.95
C VAL A 125 15.34 14.45 -5.42
N LEU A 126 14.72 15.43 -6.09
CA LEU A 126 14.44 15.31 -7.52
C LEU A 126 15.73 15.13 -8.33
N LYS A 127 16.72 15.99 -8.11
CA LYS A 127 17.94 16.03 -8.92
C LYS A 127 18.81 14.79 -8.75
N LYS A 128 18.94 14.29 -7.53
CA LYS A 128 19.85 13.18 -7.20
C LYS A 128 19.20 11.81 -7.32
N GLU A 129 17.92 11.70 -7.03
CA GLU A 129 17.21 10.41 -6.98
C GLU A 129 16.21 10.27 -8.13
N ILE A 130 15.11 11.03 -8.06
CA ILE A 130 13.94 10.76 -8.91
C ILE A 130 14.26 10.96 -10.39
N SER A 131 14.90 12.07 -10.77
CA SER A 131 15.26 12.34 -12.18
C SER A 131 16.34 11.40 -12.74
N GLN A 132 17.04 10.67 -11.87
CA GLN A 132 18.03 9.67 -12.27
C GLN A 132 17.41 8.30 -12.51
N LEU A 133 16.13 8.09 -12.16
CA LEU A 133 15.46 6.83 -12.38
C LEU A 133 15.48 6.44 -13.87
N PRO A 134 15.70 5.14 -14.19
CA PRO A 134 15.79 4.66 -15.57
C PRO A 134 14.61 5.06 -16.44
N ILE A 135 13.40 5.11 -15.88
CA ILE A 135 12.17 5.45 -16.61
C ILE A 135 12.20 6.84 -17.28
N PHE A 136 12.98 7.79 -16.75
CA PHE A 136 13.13 9.13 -17.33
C PHE A 136 14.27 9.28 -18.33
N ASN A 137 15.24 8.37 -18.28
CA ASN A 137 16.46 8.44 -19.08
C ASN A 137 16.49 7.41 -20.22
N HIS A 138 15.71 6.35 -20.09
CA HIS A 138 15.56 5.26 -21.04
C HIS A 138 14.08 4.87 -21.13
N PRO A 139 13.28 5.51 -22.02
CA PRO A 139 11.86 5.20 -22.13
C PRO A 139 11.67 3.81 -22.74
N LYS A 140 11.77 2.78 -21.90
CA LYS A 140 11.36 1.41 -22.17
C LYS A 140 10.18 1.12 -21.26
N SER A 141 9.08 0.69 -21.88
CA SER A 141 7.81 0.26 -21.26
C SER A 141 6.90 1.36 -20.70
N VAL A 142 6.66 2.43 -21.47
CA VAL A 142 5.48 3.27 -21.24
C VAL A 142 4.22 2.44 -21.42
N VAL A 143 3.28 2.52 -20.48
CA VAL A 143 1.94 1.95 -20.65
C VAL A 143 1.16 2.74 -21.69
N THR A 144 0.81 2.08 -22.80
CA THR A 144 0.04 2.64 -23.91
C THR A 144 -1.44 2.79 -23.57
N GLN A 145 -2.17 3.61 -24.35
CA GLN A 145 -3.61 3.73 -24.20
C GLN A 145 -4.34 2.40 -24.45
N ALA A 146 -3.86 1.60 -25.41
CA ALA A 146 -4.42 0.28 -25.70
C ALA A 146 -4.25 -0.68 -24.52
N GLU A 147 -3.08 -0.68 -23.86
CA GLU A 147 -2.86 -1.49 -22.66
C GLU A 147 -3.80 -1.09 -21.53
N ARG A 148 -4.01 0.22 -21.29
CA ARG A 148 -4.97 0.73 -20.28
C ARG A 148 -6.42 0.31 -20.56
N GLU A 149 -6.78 0.13 -21.83
CA GLU A 149 -8.12 -0.27 -22.24
C GLU A 149 -8.29 -1.80 -22.28
N SER A 150 -7.20 -2.56 -22.33
CA SER A 150 -7.18 -4.02 -22.43
C SER A 150 -7.32 -4.77 -21.09
N VAL A 151 -7.69 -4.07 -20.02
CA VAL A 151 -7.78 -4.65 -18.67
C VAL A 151 -8.86 -5.74 -18.60
N PRO A 152 -8.66 -6.81 -17.82
CA PRO A 152 -9.57 -7.95 -17.75
C PRO A 152 -10.77 -7.72 -16.82
N PHE A 153 -11.21 -6.46 -16.68
CA PHE A 153 -12.33 -6.10 -15.81
C PHE A 153 -13.13 -4.93 -16.37
N ARG A 154 -14.35 -4.80 -15.89
CA ARG A 154 -15.22 -3.64 -16.10
C ARG A 154 -15.43 -2.90 -14.79
N VAL A 155 -15.46 -1.58 -14.84
CA VAL A 155 -15.80 -0.75 -13.68
C VAL A 155 -17.32 -0.72 -13.53
N THR A 156 -17.82 -1.16 -12.37
CA THR A 156 -19.25 -1.32 -12.08
C THR A 156 -19.58 -0.66 -10.74
N PRO A 157 -20.72 0.05 -10.59
CA PRO A 157 -21.21 0.44 -9.28
C PRO A 157 -21.47 -0.79 -8.39
N ILE A 158 -20.81 -0.85 -7.24
CA ILE A 158 -20.95 -1.90 -6.23
C ILE A 158 -21.71 -1.32 -5.03
N PRO A 159 -22.86 -1.90 -4.64
CA PRO A 159 -23.64 -1.43 -3.51
C PRO A 159 -22.80 -1.25 -2.23
N GLY A 160 -22.81 -0.03 -1.68
CA GLY A 160 -22.07 0.31 -0.46
C GLY A 160 -20.56 0.48 -0.62
N LYS A 161 -19.98 0.29 -1.82
CA LYS A 161 -18.53 0.43 -2.08
C LYS A 161 -18.19 1.41 -3.21
N GLY A 162 -19.15 2.17 -3.72
CA GLY A 162 -18.90 3.07 -4.85
C GLY A 162 -18.71 2.30 -6.15
N ASN A 163 -17.68 2.61 -6.93
CA ASN A 163 -17.33 1.85 -8.14
C ASN A 163 -16.28 0.79 -7.79
N GLY A 164 -16.42 -0.41 -8.35
CA GLY A 164 -15.48 -1.52 -8.19
C GLY A 164 -15.15 -2.18 -9.52
N ALA A 165 -14.11 -3.02 -9.54
CA ALA A 165 -13.68 -3.78 -10.71
C ALA A 165 -14.29 -5.20 -10.67
N LEU A 166 -15.14 -5.53 -11.65
CA LEU A 166 -15.64 -6.90 -11.83
C LEU A 166 -14.91 -7.55 -13.01
N ALA A 167 -14.37 -8.75 -12.81
CA ALA A 167 -13.66 -9.47 -13.86
C ALA A 167 -14.57 -9.69 -15.09
N SER A 168 -14.05 -9.38 -16.28
CA SER A 168 -14.77 -9.53 -17.56
C SER A 168 -14.55 -10.90 -18.21
N ARG A 169 -13.57 -11.65 -17.71
CA ARG A 169 -13.22 -13.03 -18.07
C ARG A 169 -12.58 -13.72 -16.87
N PRO A 170 -12.37 -15.05 -16.90
CA PRO A 170 -11.53 -15.70 -15.89
C PRO A 170 -10.12 -15.11 -15.90
N ILE A 171 -9.56 -14.89 -14.71
CA ILE A 171 -8.18 -14.42 -14.49
C ILE A 171 -7.46 -15.50 -13.68
N SER A 172 -6.29 -15.94 -14.14
CA SER A 172 -5.56 -17.01 -13.48
C SER A 172 -4.66 -16.46 -12.37
N THR A 173 -4.38 -17.27 -11.36
CA THR A 173 -3.38 -16.96 -10.33
C THR A 173 -2.04 -16.60 -10.97
N GLY A 174 -1.41 -15.51 -10.51
CA GLY A 174 -0.15 -14.97 -11.03
C GLY A 174 -0.30 -14.08 -12.27
N GLU A 175 -1.50 -13.93 -12.82
CA GLU A 175 -1.75 -13.09 -13.98
C GLU A 175 -1.71 -11.60 -13.64
N LEU A 176 -1.08 -10.79 -14.50
CA LEU A 176 -1.10 -9.32 -14.40
C LEU A 176 -2.51 -8.80 -14.76
N ILE A 177 -3.16 -8.15 -13.79
CA ILE A 177 -4.50 -7.57 -13.96
C ILE A 177 -4.38 -6.18 -14.58
N ILE A 178 -3.57 -5.31 -13.98
CA ILE A 178 -3.36 -3.95 -14.44
C ILE A 178 -2.01 -3.44 -13.96
N SER A 179 -1.40 -2.57 -14.75
CA SER A 179 -0.29 -1.75 -14.27
C SER A 179 -0.26 -0.40 -14.96
N ASP A 180 0.15 0.64 -14.23
CA ASP A 180 0.30 1.99 -14.79
C ASP A 180 1.21 2.85 -13.91
N HIS A 181 1.71 3.94 -14.47
CA HIS A 181 2.63 4.85 -13.80
C HIS A 181 1.89 5.83 -12.88
N ALA A 182 2.59 6.36 -11.86
CA ALA A 182 2.10 7.46 -11.06
C ALA A 182 1.87 8.72 -11.91
N VAL A 183 0.82 9.47 -11.57
CA VAL A 183 0.53 10.79 -12.19
C VAL A 183 0.93 11.94 -11.28
N THR A 184 0.97 11.68 -9.97
CA THR A 184 1.32 12.67 -8.96
C THR A 184 2.11 11.99 -7.85
N VAL A 185 3.24 12.58 -7.47
CA VAL A 185 4.10 12.13 -6.36
C VAL A 185 4.28 13.29 -5.38
N ILE A 186 3.85 13.14 -4.13
CA ILE A 186 3.85 14.20 -3.11
C ILE A 186 4.76 13.82 -1.95
N SER A 187 5.69 14.68 -1.56
CA SER A 187 6.50 14.51 -0.35
C SER A 187 5.63 14.54 0.90
N MET A 188 5.84 13.55 1.75
CA MET A 188 5.19 13.34 3.03
C MET A 188 6.11 13.70 4.20
N GLU A 189 7.24 14.35 3.92
CA GLU A 189 8.10 14.92 4.96
C GLU A 189 7.25 15.82 5.88
N PRO A 190 7.45 15.80 7.21
CA PRO A 190 6.60 16.58 8.13
C PRO A 190 6.50 18.07 7.78
N THR A 191 7.58 18.63 7.22
CA THR A 191 7.66 20.03 6.79
C THR A 191 6.92 20.33 5.48
N ALA A 192 6.68 19.33 4.64
CA ALA A 192 5.82 19.40 3.47
C ALA A 192 4.35 19.10 3.83
N TYR A 193 4.14 18.07 4.64
CA TYR A 193 2.82 17.53 4.94
C TYR A 193 1.99 18.41 5.90
N SER A 194 2.64 19.07 6.85
CA SER A 194 1.92 19.84 7.88
C SER A 194 1.62 21.29 7.48
N ARG A 195 1.81 21.62 6.20
CA ARG A 195 1.62 22.98 5.67
C ARG A 195 0.13 23.33 5.57
N SER A 196 -0.22 24.56 5.90
CA SER A 196 -1.62 25.01 5.85
C SER A 196 -2.19 25.18 4.43
N ASP A 197 -1.32 25.29 3.42
CA ASP A 197 -1.67 25.44 2.01
C ASP A 197 -1.43 24.15 1.20
N LEU A 198 -1.24 23.00 1.86
CA LEU A 198 -1.00 21.73 1.19
C LEU A 198 -2.16 21.32 0.27
N ASP A 199 -3.41 21.65 0.63
CA ASP A 199 -4.58 21.41 -0.21
C ASP A 199 -4.46 22.11 -1.58
N ASP A 200 -4.05 23.38 -1.58
CA ASP A 200 -3.86 24.18 -2.79
C ASP A 200 -2.65 23.69 -3.61
N ILE A 201 -1.60 23.23 -2.94
CA ILE A 201 -0.44 22.59 -3.59
C ILE A 201 -0.88 21.30 -4.30
N CYS A 202 -1.60 20.43 -3.61
CA CYS A 202 -2.12 19.18 -4.16
C CYS A 202 -3.00 19.46 -5.39
N GLN A 203 -3.92 20.43 -5.29
CA GLN A 203 -4.74 20.86 -6.42
C GLN A 203 -3.88 21.33 -7.60
N SER A 204 -2.85 22.14 -7.33
CA SER A 204 -1.95 22.66 -8.36
C SER A 204 -1.20 21.54 -9.06
N THR A 205 -0.72 20.52 -8.34
CA THR A 205 -0.03 19.37 -8.95
C THR A 205 -0.90 18.62 -9.96
N VAL A 206 -2.21 18.52 -9.71
CA VAL A 206 -3.15 17.85 -10.63
C VAL A 206 -3.55 18.77 -11.79
N ASN A 207 -3.79 20.06 -11.53
CA ASN A 207 -4.20 21.04 -12.55
C ASN A 207 -3.13 21.29 -13.63
N LEU A 208 -1.87 20.99 -13.33
CA LEU A 208 -0.76 21.10 -14.28
C LEU A 208 -0.64 19.88 -15.23
N LEU A 209 -1.42 18.82 -15.01
CA LEU A 209 -1.45 17.63 -15.86
C LEU A 209 -2.39 17.82 -17.07
N SER A 210 -2.34 16.89 -18.03
CA SER A 210 -3.24 16.94 -19.19
C SER A 210 -4.71 16.81 -18.78
N PHE A 211 -5.63 17.36 -19.60
CA PHE A 211 -7.07 17.27 -19.34
C PHE A 211 -7.55 15.81 -19.19
N GLN A 212 -6.97 14.89 -19.96
CA GLN A 212 -7.29 13.47 -19.86
C GLN A 212 -6.88 12.93 -18.49
N THR A 213 -5.67 13.20 -18.03
CA THR A 213 -5.16 12.76 -16.72
C THR A 213 -5.96 13.37 -15.57
N GLN A 214 -6.27 14.68 -15.64
CA GLN A 214 -7.17 15.32 -14.68
C GLN A 214 -8.53 14.63 -14.62
N SER A 215 -9.10 14.28 -15.79
CA SER A 215 -10.38 13.57 -15.87
C SER A 215 -10.31 12.15 -15.28
N ARG A 216 -9.16 11.47 -15.35
CA ARG A 216 -8.94 10.17 -14.68
C ARG A 216 -8.83 10.35 -13.17
N PHE A 217 -8.04 11.31 -12.73
CA PHE A 217 -7.86 11.64 -11.32
C PHE A 217 -9.18 12.04 -10.64
N LYS A 218 -10.05 12.80 -11.32
CA LYS A 218 -11.36 13.20 -10.78
C LYS A 218 -12.36 12.05 -10.58
N ARG A 219 -12.04 10.82 -11.02
CA ARG A 219 -12.85 9.61 -10.75
C ARG A 219 -12.46 8.91 -9.45
N LEU A 220 -11.36 9.33 -8.81
CA LEU A 220 -10.92 8.77 -7.54
C LEU A 220 -11.96 8.98 -6.44
N HIS A 221 -12.01 8.05 -5.49
CA HIS A 221 -12.86 8.22 -4.32
C HIS A 221 -12.25 9.24 -3.34
N ALA A 222 -12.99 10.30 -3.04
CA ALA A 222 -12.55 11.37 -2.15
C ALA A 222 -13.71 12.19 -1.58
N VAL A 223 -13.42 12.98 -0.54
CA VAL A 223 -14.37 13.90 0.10
C VAL A 223 -13.76 15.28 0.25
N GLY A 224 -14.58 16.33 0.18
CA GLY A 224 -14.11 17.70 0.38
C GLY A 224 -15.17 18.74 0.06
N LYS A 225 -15.17 19.85 0.79
CA LYS A 225 -16.10 20.98 0.55
C LYS A 225 -15.60 21.93 -0.55
N THR A 226 -14.30 21.89 -0.84
CA THR A 226 -13.63 22.67 -1.89
C THR A 226 -12.89 21.71 -2.82
N GLU A 227 -12.58 22.14 -4.05
CA GLU A 227 -11.82 21.30 -4.98
C GLU A 227 -10.41 20.99 -4.46
N ALA A 228 -9.79 21.94 -3.73
CA ALA A 228 -8.48 21.73 -3.10
C ALA A 228 -8.55 20.65 -2.00
N ALA A 229 -9.50 20.76 -1.06
CA ALA A 229 -9.69 19.77 0.00
C ALA A 229 -10.10 18.39 -0.56
N TRP A 230 -10.92 18.38 -1.62
CA TRP A 230 -11.27 17.15 -2.32
C TRP A 230 -10.05 16.50 -2.97
N THR A 231 -9.20 17.31 -3.64
CA THR A 231 -7.97 16.81 -4.26
C THR A 231 -7.02 16.24 -3.22
N ARG A 232 -6.86 16.92 -2.09
CA ARG A 232 -6.09 16.41 -0.95
C ARG A 232 -6.61 15.05 -0.48
N SER A 233 -7.91 14.94 -0.23
CA SER A 233 -8.53 13.67 0.16
C SER A 233 -8.39 12.58 -0.90
N ALA A 234 -8.38 12.92 -2.19
CA ALA A 234 -8.18 11.96 -3.28
C ALA A 234 -6.77 11.39 -3.25
N ILE A 235 -5.77 12.22 -2.99
CA ILE A 235 -4.38 11.76 -2.79
C ILE A 235 -4.32 10.85 -1.56
N ASP A 236 -4.83 11.30 -0.42
CA ASP A 236 -4.70 10.56 0.86
C ASP A 236 -5.38 9.19 0.86
N ARG A 237 -6.44 9.02 0.05
CA ARG A 237 -7.20 7.77 -0.02
C ARG A 237 -6.79 6.84 -1.15
N ASN A 238 -5.95 7.30 -2.10
CA ASN A 238 -5.64 6.53 -3.30
C ASN A 238 -4.14 6.53 -3.63
N ALA A 239 -3.30 7.09 -2.76
CA ALA A 239 -1.86 7.06 -2.92
C ALA A 239 -1.24 5.78 -2.36
N PHE A 240 -0.10 5.43 -2.95
CA PHE A 240 0.79 4.36 -2.53
C PHE A 240 2.07 4.96 -1.96
N GLU A 241 2.55 4.38 -0.87
CA GLU A 241 3.80 4.77 -0.25
C GLU A 241 5.00 4.41 -1.12
N VAL A 242 5.94 5.34 -1.25
CA VAL A 242 7.20 5.14 -1.95
C VAL A 242 8.32 5.93 -1.27
N VAL A 243 9.49 5.33 -1.18
CA VAL A 243 10.72 5.96 -0.68
C VAL A 243 11.75 5.94 -1.81
N TYR A 244 12.42 7.07 -2.04
CA TYR A 244 13.45 7.21 -3.08
C TYR A 244 14.83 7.31 -2.46
N GLY A 245 15.74 6.42 -2.84
CA GLY A 245 17.10 6.41 -2.30
C GLY A 245 17.12 5.99 -0.83
N SER A 246 17.59 6.87 0.07
CA SER A 246 17.64 6.61 1.51
C SER A 246 16.39 7.10 2.24
N GLU A 247 16.13 6.56 3.43
CA GLU A 247 15.02 7.02 4.31
C GLU A 247 15.12 8.52 4.67
N GLU A 248 16.32 9.10 4.64
CA GLU A 248 16.54 10.54 4.87
C GLU A 248 15.90 11.43 3.80
N ASN A 249 15.59 10.87 2.62
CA ASN A 249 14.88 11.57 1.56
C ASN A 249 13.39 11.73 1.85
N GLY A 250 12.90 11.09 2.91
CA GLY A 250 11.52 11.14 3.32
C GLY A 250 10.63 10.23 2.50
N LEU A 251 9.43 10.02 3.02
CA LEU A 251 8.37 9.26 2.38
C LEU A 251 7.68 10.14 1.30
N HIS A 252 7.23 9.51 0.23
CA HIS A 252 6.37 10.13 -0.77
C HIS A 252 5.11 9.29 -0.98
N PHE A 253 4.05 9.96 -1.40
CA PHE A 253 2.78 9.35 -1.80
C PHE A 253 2.62 9.48 -3.31
N ALA A 254 2.47 8.34 -3.99
CA ALA A 254 2.30 8.24 -5.44
C ALA A 254 0.87 7.83 -5.80
N VAL A 255 0.18 8.60 -6.64
CA VAL A 255 -1.20 8.29 -7.07
C VAL A 255 -1.20 7.66 -8.45
N VAL A 256 -1.86 6.51 -8.58
CA VAL A 256 -2.08 5.80 -9.85
C VAL A 256 -3.59 5.63 -10.08
N PRO A 257 -4.24 6.49 -10.90
CA PRO A 257 -5.70 6.52 -11.00
C PRO A 257 -6.38 5.26 -11.55
N GLU A 258 -5.72 4.57 -12.47
CA GLU A 258 -6.26 3.42 -13.19
C GLU A 258 -6.55 2.21 -12.27
N PRO A 259 -5.60 1.75 -11.42
CA PRO A 259 -5.85 0.67 -10.44
C PRO A 259 -6.64 1.12 -9.21
N ALA A 260 -6.80 2.42 -8.94
CA ALA A 260 -7.50 2.93 -7.76
C ALA A 260 -9.03 2.65 -7.75
N VAL A 261 -9.58 2.05 -8.81
CA VAL A 261 -10.95 1.54 -8.86
C VAL A 261 -11.12 0.18 -8.15
N ILE A 262 -10.02 -0.47 -7.77
CA ILE A 262 -10.03 -1.79 -7.13
C ILE A 262 -10.34 -1.62 -5.64
N ASN A 263 -11.44 -2.21 -5.21
CA ASN A 263 -11.96 -2.08 -3.85
C ASN A 263 -11.20 -2.93 -2.82
N HIS A 264 -11.46 -2.62 -1.55
CA HIS A 264 -10.94 -3.39 -0.44
C HIS A 264 -11.66 -4.73 -0.20
N ALA A 265 -10.88 -5.77 0.10
CA ALA A 265 -11.32 -6.89 0.92
C ALA A 265 -10.26 -7.26 1.97
N CYS A 266 -10.69 -7.75 3.15
CA CYS A 266 -9.75 -8.15 4.20
C CYS A 266 -8.96 -9.43 3.89
N ARG A 267 -9.43 -10.20 2.89
CA ARG A 267 -8.82 -11.40 2.31
C ARG A 267 -8.94 -11.31 0.77
N PRO A 268 -8.08 -10.49 0.13
CA PRO A 268 -8.22 -10.12 -1.26
C PRO A 268 -7.89 -11.27 -2.23
N ASN A 269 -8.32 -11.16 -3.48
CA ASN A 269 -7.95 -12.08 -4.56
C ASN A 269 -6.84 -11.52 -5.48
N SER A 270 -6.38 -10.31 -5.21
CA SER A 270 -5.23 -9.69 -5.88
C SER A 270 -4.31 -8.96 -4.91
N VAL A 271 -3.07 -8.74 -5.33
CA VAL A 271 -2.03 -8.01 -4.60
C VAL A 271 -1.50 -6.88 -5.47
N PHE A 272 -1.04 -5.80 -4.86
CA PHE A 272 -0.33 -4.74 -5.57
C PHE A 272 1.13 -4.69 -5.16
N PHE A 273 1.96 -4.24 -6.10
CA PHE A 273 3.38 -3.93 -5.91
C PHE A 273 3.65 -2.59 -6.59
N PHE A 274 4.25 -1.64 -5.87
CA PHE A 274 4.73 -0.40 -6.47
C PHE A 274 6.23 -0.50 -6.72
N ASP A 275 6.64 -0.43 -7.98
CA ASP A 275 8.04 -0.38 -8.35
C ASP A 275 8.56 1.07 -8.24
N PRO A 276 9.44 1.39 -7.28
CA PRO A 276 10.00 2.73 -7.11
C PRO A 276 10.92 3.14 -8.28
N VAL A 277 11.43 2.18 -9.05
CA VAL A 277 12.35 2.42 -10.18
C VAL A 277 11.56 2.87 -11.42
N ASP A 278 10.44 2.20 -11.68
CA ASP A 278 9.58 2.47 -12.85
C ASP A 278 8.43 3.44 -12.54
N LEU A 279 8.28 3.83 -11.27
CA LEU A 279 7.14 4.59 -10.74
C LEU A 279 5.81 3.98 -11.15
N ARG A 280 5.74 2.65 -11.13
CA ARG A 280 4.65 1.87 -11.72
C ARG A 280 4.03 0.97 -10.67
N LEU A 281 2.71 1.06 -10.53
CA LEU A 281 1.97 0.08 -9.76
C LEU A 281 1.65 -1.11 -10.64
N TYR A 282 1.83 -2.31 -10.11
CA TYR A 282 1.40 -3.57 -10.69
C TYR A 282 0.35 -4.20 -9.78
N VAL A 283 -0.68 -4.80 -10.36
CA VAL A 283 -1.67 -5.60 -9.64
C VAL A 283 -1.73 -6.99 -10.26
N TYR A 284 -1.47 -8.00 -9.44
CA TYR A 284 -1.49 -9.40 -9.85
C TYR A 284 -2.57 -10.18 -9.12
N ALA A 285 -3.18 -11.14 -9.80
CA ALA A 285 -4.07 -12.10 -9.16
C ALA A 285 -3.25 -13.04 -8.23
N VAL A 286 -3.71 -13.24 -7.00
CA VAL A 286 -3.11 -14.21 -6.06
C VAL A 286 -3.97 -15.47 -5.91
N ARG A 287 -5.13 -15.47 -6.58
CA ARG A 287 -6.06 -16.60 -6.72
C ARG A 287 -6.70 -16.53 -8.11
N ASP A 288 -7.30 -17.63 -8.55
CA ASP A 288 -8.14 -17.61 -9.74
C ASP A 288 -9.39 -16.77 -9.45
N ILE A 289 -9.72 -15.86 -10.37
CA ILE A 289 -10.85 -14.93 -10.27
C ILE A 289 -11.86 -15.29 -11.35
N ALA A 290 -13.09 -15.60 -10.95
CA ALA A 290 -14.15 -15.96 -11.89
C ALA A 290 -14.71 -14.74 -12.63
N VAL A 291 -15.39 -14.98 -13.77
CA VAL A 291 -16.17 -13.93 -14.44
C VAL A 291 -17.16 -13.33 -13.45
N ASP A 292 -17.30 -12.01 -13.46
CA ASP A 292 -18.19 -11.23 -12.58
C ASP A 292 -17.80 -11.21 -11.10
N GLU A 293 -16.70 -11.87 -10.70
CA GLU A 293 -16.15 -11.73 -9.36
C GLU A 293 -15.47 -10.35 -9.19
N GLU A 294 -15.64 -9.75 -8.02
CA GLU A 294 -14.99 -8.48 -7.69
C GLU A 294 -13.49 -8.69 -7.46
N ILE A 295 -12.68 -7.98 -8.23
CA ILE A 295 -11.24 -7.89 -7.99
C ILE A 295 -11.02 -6.96 -6.80
N THR A 296 -10.26 -7.43 -5.81
CA THR A 296 -10.05 -6.72 -4.55
C THR A 296 -8.60 -6.79 -4.10
N ILE A 297 -8.15 -5.74 -3.41
CA ILE A 297 -6.83 -5.65 -2.74
C ILE A 297 -7.01 -5.37 -1.24
N ALA A 298 -5.95 -5.54 -0.45
CA ALA A 298 -5.93 -5.13 0.95
C ALA A 298 -5.43 -3.67 1.08
N TYR A 299 -6.22 -2.78 1.68
CA TYR A 299 -5.81 -1.41 2.00
C TYR A 299 -5.06 -1.30 3.33
N ARG A 300 -4.91 -2.43 4.03
CA ARG A 300 -4.37 -2.53 5.39
C ARG A 300 -3.79 -3.93 5.63
N ASP A 301 -2.86 -4.03 6.56
CA ASP A 301 -2.21 -5.30 6.92
C ASP A 301 -3.22 -6.34 7.38
N MET A 302 -3.35 -7.47 6.67
CA MET A 302 -4.37 -8.52 6.84
C MET A 302 -4.33 -9.32 8.15
N LYS A 303 -3.21 -9.31 8.88
CA LYS A 303 -3.00 -10.10 10.11
C LYS A 303 -3.50 -9.38 11.36
N GLN A 304 -4.77 -8.98 11.36
CA GLN A 304 -5.39 -8.27 12.49
C GLN A 304 -6.77 -8.84 12.84
N PRO A 305 -7.15 -8.83 14.14
CA PRO A 305 -8.51 -9.18 14.58
C PRO A 305 -9.60 -8.30 13.97
N LYS A 306 -10.84 -8.80 13.87
CA LYS A 306 -11.96 -8.08 13.23
C LYS A 306 -12.13 -6.64 13.71
N ALA A 307 -12.06 -6.40 15.03
CA ALA A 307 -12.24 -5.06 15.60
C ALA A 307 -11.16 -4.08 15.10
N ALA A 308 -9.89 -4.49 15.10
CA ALA A 308 -8.79 -3.67 14.61
C ALA A 308 -8.91 -3.37 13.11
N ARG A 309 -9.40 -4.33 12.31
CA ARG A 309 -9.63 -4.12 10.87
C ARG A 309 -10.68 -3.07 10.57
N GLN A 310 -11.77 -3.04 11.34
CA GLN A 310 -12.82 -2.04 11.16
C GLN A 310 -12.27 -0.65 11.47
N VAL A 311 -11.53 -0.49 12.57
CA VAL A 311 -10.89 0.80 12.90
C VAL A 311 -9.90 1.24 11.80
N ALA A 312 -9.06 0.32 11.31
CA ALA A 312 -8.05 0.65 10.30
C ALA A 312 -8.65 1.13 8.96
N ILE A 313 -9.87 0.71 8.61
CA ILE A 313 -10.51 1.06 7.32
C ILE A 313 -11.42 2.29 7.41
N GLU A 314 -11.77 2.76 8.61
CA GLU A 314 -12.74 3.85 8.83
C GLU A 314 -12.41 5.14 8.06
N HIS A 315 -11.13 5.50 7.95
CA HIS A 315 -10.70 6.73 7.29
C HIS A 315 -11.03 6.77 5.78
N TYR A 316 -11.23 5.61 5.14
CA TYR A 316 -11.73 5.50 3.77
C TYR A 316 -13.21 5.85 3.65
N GLY A 317 -13.93 6.01 4.76
CA GLY A 317 -15.32 6.47 4.77
C GLY A 317 -16.36 5.38 4.52
N PHE A 318 -16.03 4.11 4.77
CA PHE A 318 -16.98 3.00 4.70
C PHE A 318 -16.76 1.99 5.84
N GLN A 319 -17.79 1.19 6.14
CA GLN A 319 -17.69 0.02 7.02
C GLN A 319 -17.42 -1.22 6.18
N CYS A 320 -16.39 -2.02 6.50
CA CYS A 320 -16.06 -3.18 5.69
C CYS A 320 -17.08 -4.32 5.87
N THR A 321 -17.71 -4.73 4.78
CA THR A 321 -18.70 -5.81 4.71
C THR A 321 -18.22 -6.99 3.85
N CYS A 322 -16.91 -7.11 3.60
CA CYS A 322 -16.35 -8.26 2.88
C CYS A 322 -16.72 -9.58 3.56
N SER A 323 -16.65 -10.69 2.83
CA SER A 323 -17.01 -12.03 3.34
C SER A 323 -16.41 -12.32 4.72
N HIS A 324 -15.16 -11.92 4.92
CA HIS A 324 -14.45 -12.15 6.16
C HIS A 324 -14.87 -11.20 7.31
N CYS A 325 -15.30 -9.96 7.03
CA CYS A 325 -15.90 -9.09 8.07
C CYS A 325 -17.36 -9.44 8.35
N SER A 326 -18.04 -10.11 7.42
CA SER A 326 -19.44 -10.53 7.51
C SER A 326 -19.61 -11.94 8.10
N MET A 327 -18.51 -12.59 8.52
CA MET A 327 -18.55 -13.86 9.25
C MET A 327 -19.38 -13.77 10.53
N SER A 328 -19.91 -14.92 10.97
CA SER A 328 -20.57 -15.06 12.26
C SER A 328 -19.62 -14.75 13.42
N GLU A 329 -20.16 -14.52 14.62
CA GLU A 329 -19.36 -14.30 15.82
C GLU A 329 -18.46 -15.49 16.14
N ALA A 330 -18.96 -16.72 15.99
CA ALA A 330 -18.18 -17.94 16.24
C ALA A 330 -17.00 -18.11 15.26
N GLU A 331 -17.22 -17.83 13.97
CA GLU A 331 -16.17 -17.84 12.95
C GLU A 331 -15.16 -16.71 13.18
N THR A 332 -15.63 -15.52 13.58
CA THR A 332 -14.78 -14.38 13.93
C THR A 332 -13.85 -14.75 15.09
N VAL A 333 -14.38 -15.31 16.19
CA VAL A 333 -13.57 -15.72 17.35
C VAL A 333 -12.55 -16.80 16.96
N THR A 334 -12.93 -17.74 16.09
CA THR A 334 -12.02 -18.78 15.59
C THR A 334 -10.90 -18.19 14.74
N SER A 335 -11.22 -17.27 13.82
CA SER A 335 -10.21 -16.58 13.00
C SER A 335 -9.28 -15.71 13.85
N ASP A 336 -9.82 -14.91 14.76
CA ASP A 336 -9.01 -14.07 15.66
C ASP A 336 -8.05 -14.93 16.50
N LYS A 337 -8.45 -16.13 16.95
CA LYS A 337 -7.54 -17.08 17.62
C LYS A 337 -6.42 -17.57 16.70
N ARG A 338 -6.73 -17.88 15.43
CA ARG A 338 -5.72 -18.29 14.43
C ARG A 338 -4.70 -17.18 14.19
N ILE A 339 -5.12 -15.91 14.17
CA ILE A 339 -4.18 -14.77 14.05
C ILE A 339 -3.19 -14.73 15.23
N HIS A 340 -3.69 -14.85 16.46
CA HIS A 340 -2.80 -14.86 17.64
C HIS A 340 -1.88 -16.09 17.65
N GLU A 341 -2.37 -17.23 17.18
CA GLU A 341 -1.55 -18.43 17.06
C GLU A 341 -0.45 -18.27 16.02
N ILE A 342 -0.74 -17.66 14.86
CA ILE A 342 0.25 -17.33 13.83
C ILE A 342 1.41 -16.52 14.44
N ASP A 343 1.11 -15.45 15.18
CA ASP A 343 2.13 -14.59 15.79
C ASP A 343 3.04 -15.37 16.75
N GLY A 344 2.43 -16.20 17.62
CA GLY A 344 3.19 -17.03 18.57
C GLY A 344 4.04 -18.11 17.90
N ILE A 345 3.55 -18.72 16.82
CA ILE A 345 4.33 -19.68 16.02
C ILE A 345 5.50 -18.98 15.36
N MET A 346 5.28 -17.82 14.74
CA MET A 346 6.35 -17.06 14.09
C MET A 346 7.44 -16.67 15.09
N GLU A 347 7.08 -16.15 16.27
CA GLU A 347 8.05 -15.83 17.33
C GLU A 347 8.88 -17.07 17.72
N THR A 348 8.22 -18.22 17.87
CA THR A 348 8.88 -19.49 18.20
C THR A 348 9.85 -19.94 17.10
N LEU A 349 9.44 -19.87 15.84
CA LEU A 349 10.27 -20.26 14.68
C LEU A 349 11.46 -19.32 14.48
N MET A 350 11.36 -18.07 14.90
CA MET A 350 12.45 -17.09 14.85
C MET A 350 13.44 -17.20 16.03
N ASP A 351 13.13 -17.99 17.06
CA ASP A 351 14.06 -18.22 18.17
C ASP A 351 15.12 -19.27 17.80
N TYR A 352 16.38 -18.83 17.66
CA TYR A 352 17.55 -19.68 17.44
C TYR A 352 18.41 -19.85 18.71
N SER A 353 17.86 -19.54 19.89
CA SER A 353 18.53 -19.79 21.16
C SER A 353 18.71 -21.30 21.44
N PRO A 354 19.63 -21.69 22.33
CA PRO A 354 19.76 -23.08 22.78
C PRO A 354 18.50 -23.68 23.43
N THR A 355 17.53 -22.83 23.80
CA THR A 355 16.25 -23.22 24.42
C THR A 355 15.06 -23.12 23.47
N SER A 356 15.33 -22.97 22.16
CA SER A 356 14.30 -22.87 21.13
C SER A 356 13.30 -24.02 21.21
N LYS A 357 12.03 -23.68 21.01
CA LYS A 357 10.92 -24.64 20.88
C LYS A 357 10.44 -24.81 19.44
N ALA A 358 11.19 -24.28 18.47
CA ALA A 358 10.86 -24.43 17.06
C ALA A 358 10.88 -25.90 16.66
N THR A 359 9.90 -26.32 15.87
CA THR A 359 9.81 -27.67 15.29
C THR A 359 9.38 -27.57 13.82
N LEU A 360 9.59 -28.64 13.07
CA LEU A 360 9.07 -28.76 11.70
C LEU A 360 7.53 -28.75 11.69
N ASP A 361 6.88 -29.30 12.72
CA ASP A 361 5.41 -29.28 12.83
C ASP A 361 4.87 -27.87 13.01
N LEU A 362 5.58 -26.99 13.72
CA LEU A 362 5.20 -25.58 13.83
C LEU A 362 5.36 -24.84 12.49
N ALA A 363 6.40 -25.14 11.72
CA ALA A 363 6.57 -24.59 10.37
C ALA A 363 5.45 -25.06 9.42
N ASP A 364 5.12 -26.36 9.44
CA ASP A 364 4.03 -26.91 8.64
C ASP A 364 2.68 -26.32 9.06
N LYS A 365 2.44 -26.18 10.37
CA LYS A 365 1.23 -25.56 10.91
C LYS A 365 1.10 -24.10 10.51
N LEU A 366 2.18 -23.33 10.49
CA LEU A 366 2.16 -21.94 10.07
C LEU A 366 1.65 -21.80 8.62
N ILE A 367 2.15 -22.64 7.71
CA ILE A 367 1.71 -22.66 6.31
C ILE A 367 0.21 -22.95 6.22
N LEU A 368 -0.26 -23.96 6.97
CA LEU A 368 -1.68 -24.33 6.99
C LEU A 368 -2.56 -23.20 7.52
N LEU A 369 -2.15 -22.51 8.58
CA LEU A 369 -2.89 -21.39 9.14
C LEU A 369 -2.98 -20.21 8.15
N TYR A 370 -1.93 -19.91 7.40
CA TYR A 370 -1.98 -18.88 6.36
C TYR A 370 -2.96 -19.25 5.23
N GLN A 371 -2.97 -20.52 4.83
CA GLN A 371 -3.91 -21.02 3.81
C GLN A 371 -5.37 -20.96 4.31
N GLU A 372 -5.62 -21.39 5.55
CA GLU A 372 -6.96 -21.41 6.15
C GLU A 372 -7.49 -19.99 6.44
N GLU A 373 -6.59 -19.04 6.67
CA GLU A 373 -6.92 -17.63 6.82
C GLU A 373 -7.03 -16.90 5.49
N HIS A 374 -6.69 -17.51 4.35
CA HIS A 374 -6.63 -16.86 3.02
C HIS A 374 -5.70 -15.65 2.99
N PHE A 375 -4.48 -15.82 3.53
CA PHE A 375 -3.37 -14.88 3.38
C PHE A 375 -2.58 -15.12 2.10
N ASP A 376 -3.29 -15.24 0.98
CA ASP A 376 -2.75 -15.71 -0.31
C ASP A 376 -1.62 -14.80 -0.83
N ASP A 377 -1.71 -13.50 -0.60
CA ASP A 377 -0.71 -12.48 -0.94
C ASP A 377 0.45 -12.36 0.09
N ARG A 378 0.46 -13.19 1.14
CA ARG A 378 1.52 -13.19 2.18
C ARG A 378 2.22 -14.54 2.30
N MET A 379 1.99 -15.47 1.38
CA MET A 379 2.56 -16.83 1.46
C MET A 379 4.10 -16.86 1.43
N ALA A 380 4.78 -15.80 0.98
CA ALA A 380 6.25 -15.70 1.04
C ALA A 380 6.79 -15.80 2.47
N GLU A 381 6.06 -15.27 3.45
CA GLU A 381 6.45 -15.22 4.86
C GLU A 381 6.51 -16.62 5.51
N PRO A 382 5.44 -17.43 5.53
CA PRO A 382 5.50 -18.78 6.10
C PRO A 382 6.45 -19.69 5.31
N TYR A 383 6.58 -19.53 3.98
CA TYR A 383 7.55 -20.31 3.21
C TYR A 383 9.00 -19.93 3.54
N THR A 384 9.30 -18.66 3.80
CA THR A 384 10.62 -18.21 4.27
C THR A 384 10.96 -18.83 5.63
N LEU A 385 10.03 -18.75 6.58
CA LEU A 385 10.23 -19.34 7.91
C LEU A 385 10.36 -20.86 7.84
N ALA A 386 9.60 -21.53 6.98
CA ALA A 386 9.76 -22.96 6.72
C ALA A 386 11.14 -23.27 6.12
N THR A 387 11.59 -22.53 5.11
CA THR A 387 12.91 -22.69 4.49
C THR A 387 14.02 -22.66 5.55
N MET A 388 14.02 -21.64 6.39
CA MET A 388 15.01 -21.47 7.45
C MET A 388 14.90 -22.56 8.53
N THR A 389 13.68 -22.92 8.94
CA THR A 389 13.43 -23.92 9.98
C THR A 389 13.86 -25.31 9.52
N TYR A 390 13.47 -25.74 8.33
CA TYR A 390 13.90 -27.01 7.75
C TYR A 390 15.43 -27.07 7.61
N ASN A 391 16.09 -25.97 7.20
CA ASN A 391 17.54 -25.94 7.10
C ASN A 391 18.21 -26.10 8.49
N SER A 392 17.58 -25.53 9.53
CA SER A 392 18.05 -25.64 10.91
C SER A 392 18.06 -27.05 11.48
N PHE A 393 17.25 -27.95 10.93
CA PHE A 393 17.25 -29.37 11.26
C PHE A 393 18.04 -30.23 10.25
N GLY A 394 18.64 -29.62 9.22
CA GLY A 394 19.43 -30.31 8.20
C GLY A 394 18.60 -30.95 7.09
N GLU A 395 17.33 -30.57 6.94
CA GLU A 395 16.39 -31.14 5.95
C GLU A 395 16.54 -30.47 4.57
N ILE A 396 17.61 -30.82 3.86
CA ILE A 396 18.07 -30.14 2.62
C ILE A 396 17.01 -30.07 1.52
N GLU A 397 16.37 -31.19 1.19
CA GLU A 397 15.40 -31.24 0.08
C GLU A 397 14.15 -30.40 0.37
N ALA A 398 13.69 -30.43 1.63
CA ALA A 398 12.56 -29.62 2.06
C ALA A 398 12.93 -28.13 2.10
N THR A 399 14.16 -27.77 2.50
CA THR A 399 14.66 -26.40 2.40
C THR A 399 14.60 -25.89 0.97
N LYS A 400 15.11 -26.64 -0.02
CA LYS A 400 15.07 -26.22 -1.43
C LYS A 400 13.64 -26.05 -1.94
N LYS A 401 12.74 -26.98 -1.58
CA LYS A 401 11.32 -26.89 -1.93
C LYS A 401 10.70 -25.60 -1.40
N TYR A 402 10.84 -25.33 -0.10
CA TYR A 402 10.24 -24.14 0.51
C TYR A 402 10.93 -22.85 0.04
N ALA A 403 12.22 -22.88 -0.27
CA ALA A 403 12.93 -21.74 -0.85
C ALA A 403 12.35 -21.38 -2.23
N ALA A 404 12.12 -22.37 -3.11
CA ALA A 404 11.50 -22.15 -4.41
C ALA A 404 10.07 -21.58 -4.28
N MET A 405 9.28 -22.08 -3.32
CA MET A 405 7.93 -21.57 -3.04
C MET A 405 7.96 -20.14 -2.48
N ALA A 406 8.87 -19.85 -1.55
CA ALA A 406 9.08 -18.51 -1.00
C ALA A 406 9.49 -17.52 -2.09
N LYS A 407 10.43 -17.91 -2.96
CA LYS A 407 10.86 -17.13 -4.13
C LYS A 407 9.70 -16.80 -5.07
N SER A 408 8.91 -17.81 -5.44
CA SER A 408 7.76 -17.59 -6.32
C SER A 408 6.74 -16.61 -5.71
N ALA A 409 6.43 -16.76 -4.42
CA ALA A 409 5.47 -15.88 -3.72
C ALA A 409 6.05 -14.47 -3.48
N GLY A 410 7.32 -14.37 -3.10
CA GLY A 410 7.97 -13.09 -2.80
C GLY A 410 8.16 -12.22 -4.04
N LEU A 411 8.56 -12.83 -5.17
CA LEU A 411 8.69 -12.11 -6.45
C LEU A 411 7.33 -11.58 -6.95
N LEU A 412 6.23 -12.29 -6.68
CA LEU A 412 4.89 -11.85 -7.08
C LEU A 412 4.46 -10.57 -6.34
N VAL A 413 4.85 -10.44 -5.07
CA VAL A 413 4.37 -9.37 -4.16
C VAL A 413 5.35 -8.21 -4.07
N SER A 414 6.64 -8.45 -4.29
CA SER A 414 7.70 -7.46 -4.07
C SER A 414 8.71 -7.37 -5.22
N GLY A 415 8.47 -8.07 -6.34
CA GLY A 415 9.35 -8.02 -7.50
C GLY A 415 10.80 -8.38 -7.17
N SER A 416 11.74 -7.86 -7.95
CA SER A 416 13.18 -8.07 -7.73
C SER A 416 13.76 -7.33 -6.53
N THR A 417 12.99 -6.45 -5.88
CA THR A 417 13.41 -5.69 -4.70
C THR A 417 13.05 -6.39 -3.38
N TRP A 418 12.50 -7.60 -3.45
CA TRP A 418 12.19 -8.41 -2.27
C TRP A 418 13.44 -8.66 -1.41
N VAL A 419 13.43 -8.21 -0.16
CA VAL A 419 14.60 -8.15 0.73
C VAL A 419 15.18 -9.55 1.00
N GLU A 420 14.33 -10.55 1.15
CA GLU A 420 14.74 -11.92 1.44
C GLU A 420 15.23 -12.69 0.20
N LEU A 421 15.08 -12.15 -1.01
CA LEU A 421 15.34 -12.86 -2.27
C LEU A 421 16.74 -13.49 -2.31
N SER A 422 17.79 -12.73 -1.96
CA SER A 422 19.17 -13.21 -2.01
C SER A 422 19.41 -14.41 -1.08
N ALA A 423 18.91 -14.34 0.17
CA ALA A 423 19.06 -15.43 1.14
C ALA A 423 18.25 -16.67 0.73
N ILE A 424 17.06 -16.45 0.15
CA ILE A 424 16.23 -17.53 -0.39
C ILE A 424 16.91 -18.19 -1.60
N GLU A 425 17.51 -17.43 -2.51
CA GLU A 425 18.26 -17.98 -3.64
C GLU A 425 19.53 -18.73 -3.20
N GLU A 426 20.21 -18.25 -2.16
CA GLU A 426 21.31 -18.98 -1.52
C GLU A 426 20.82 -20.35 -1.02
N MET A 427 19.76 -20.37 -0.22
CA MET A 427 19.21 -21.61 0.34
C MET A 427 18.58 -22.51 -0.73
N GLU A 428 18.02 -21.98 -1.81
CA GLU A 428 17.51 -22.78 -2.94
C GLU A 428 18.66 -23.51 -3.64
N LYS A 429 19.79 -22.81 -3.84
CA LYS A 429 20.95 -23.34 -4.57
C LYS A 429 21.79 -24.29 -3.71
N ASP A 430 22.21 -23.84 -2.54
CA ASP A 430 23.08 -24.58 -1.62
C ASP A 430 22.73 -24.29 -0.16
N PRO A 431 21.75 -25.00 0.43
CA PRO A 431 21.35 -24.82 1.83
C PRO A 431 22.48 -24.87 2.85
N LEU A 432 23.58 -25.57 2.54
CA LEU A 432 24.69 -25.83 3.45
C LEU A 432 25.52 -24.57 3.75
N THR A 433 25.48 -23.56 2.88
CA THR A 433 26.25 -22.31 3.07
C THR A 433 25.57 -21.34 4.02
N HIS A 434 24.24 -21.44 4.15
CA HIS A 434 23.47 -20.52 4.95
C HIS A 434 23.64 -20.80 6.45
N TRP A 435 23.74 -19.75 7.27
CA TRP A 435 24.04 -19.86 8.70
C TRP A 435 23.04 -20.70 9.50
N THR A 436 21.81 -20.84 9.01
CA THR A 436 20.80 -21.66 9.67
C THR A 436 21.09 -23.14 9.57
N HIS A 437 21.95 -23.61 8.65
CA HIS A 437 22.18 -25.03 8.43
C HIS A 437 22.60 -25.74 9.74
N ASN A 438 21.83 -26.76 10.13
CA ASN A 438 22.05 -27.53 11.36
C ASN A 438 22.06 -26.71 12.68
N ALA A 439 21.56 -25.47 12.68
CA ALA A 439 21.54 -24.61 13.87
C ALA A 439 20.72 -25.19 15.04
N ARG A 440 19.77 -26.09 14.77
CA ARG A 440 18.95 -26.81 15.76
C ARG A 440 19.24 -28.30 15.78
N ARG A 441 20.39 -28.73 15.26
CA ARG A 441 20.78 -30.13 15.23
C ARG A 441 20.81 -30.70 16.66
N GLY A 442 20.12 -31.82 16.85
CA GLY A 442 20.00 -32.50 18.16
C GLY A 442 18.82 -32.01 19.01
N MET A 443 18.08 -30.99 18.59
CA MET A 443 16.78 -30.65 19.17
C MET A 443 15.67 -31.54 18.58
N PRO A 444 14.55 -31.76 19.29
CA PRO A 444 13.40 -32.49 18.75
C PRO A 444 12.84 -31.77 17.51
N ALA A 445 12.88 -32.44 16.35
CA ALA A 445 12.41 -31.86 15.10
C ALA A 445 10.88 -31.92 14.94
N ARG A 446 10.24 -32.93 15.54
CA ARG A 446 8.78 -33.16 15.52
C ARG A 446 8.30 -33.63 16.89
N VAL A 447 7.01 -33.42 17.18
CA VAL A 447 6.33 -33.76 18.45
C VAL A 447 5.65 -35.11 18.39
#